data_AF-A0A7V7DZC9-F1
#
_entry.id   AF-A0A7V7DZC9-F1
#
_cell.length_a   1.000
_cell.length_b   1.000
_cell.length_c   1.000
_cell.angle_alpha   90.00
_cell.angle_beta   90.00
_cell.angle_gamma   90.00
#
_symmetry.space_group_name_H-M   'P 1'
#
loop_
_entity.id
_entity.type
_entity.pdbx_description
1 polymer ?
#
loop_
_entity_poly.entity_id
_entity_poly.type
_entity_poly.pdbx_seq_one_letter_code
_entity_poly.pdbx_strand_id
1 'polypeptide(L)'
;MRYFPLLNFQHIILFFIPTVLFIILAYTAFSRMYFKGTDSEEREKRIVHTYPGGIEAKNSPFPLFLILIIVGFLLWAILYALGIGLLGVKI
;
A
#
# COMPACT_ATOMS: atom_id res chain seq x y z
N MET A 1 31.14 17.44 9.92
CA MET A 1 30.26 17.77 11.06
C MET A 1 28.83 17.44 10.66
N ARG A 2 28.12 16.62 11.44
CA ARG A 2 26.77 16.13 11.08
C ARG A 2 25.81 17.32 11.18
N TYR A 3 25.20 17.75 10.07
CA TYR A 3 24.15 18.76 10.12
C TYR A 3 22.92 18.14 10.81
N PHE A 4 22.87 18.30 12.14
CA PHE A 4 21.81 17.77 13.01
C PHE A 4 20.38 18.15 12.58
N PRO A 5 20.10 19.35 12.02
CA PRO A 5 18.75 19.71 11.60
C PRO A 5 18.24 18.90 10.41
N LEU A 6 19.08 18.69 9.38
CA LEU A 6 18.69 17.88 8.20
C LEU A 6 18.45 16.43 8.57
N LEU A 7 19.30 15.87 9.43
CA LEU A 7 19.17 14.47 9.85
C LEU A 7 17.89 14.25 10.67
N ASN A 8 17.58 15.15 11.61
CA ASN A 8 16.31 15.10 12.34
C ASN A 8 15.10 15.24 11.41
N PHE A 9 15.18 16.15 10.43
CA PHE A 9 14.11 16.32 9.46
C PHE A 9 13.89 15.07 8.60
N GLN A 10 14.97 14.44 8.15
CA GLN A 10 14.91 13.17 7.44
C GLN A 10 14.23 12.10 8.29
N HIS A 11 14.59 11.96 9.57
CA HIS A 11 13.96 11.00 10.48
C HIS A 11 12.46 11.26 10.69
N ILE A 12 12.05 12.52 10.81
CA ILE A 12 10.63 12.89 10.97
C ILE A 12 9.83 12.47 9.74
N ILE A 13 10.31 12.76 8.52
CA ILE A 13 9.63 12.32 7.29
C ILE A 13 9.59 10.79 7.20
N LEU A 14 10.71 10.14 7.49
CA LEU A 14 10.84 8.68 7.43
C LEU A 14 9.89 7.99 8.41
N PHE A 15 9.53 8.62 9.52
CA PHE A 15 8.56 8.07 10.47
C PHE A 15 7.12 8.46 10.11
N PHE A 16 6.88 9.74 9.84
CA PHE A 16 5.53 10.29 9.69
C PHE A 16 4.77 9.71 8.49
N ILE A 17 5.40 9.65 7.31
CA ILE A 17 4.68 9.23 6.10
C ILE A 17 4.35 7.72 6.11
N PRO A 18 5.25 6.80 6.51
CA PRO A 18 4.90 5.39 6.65
C PRO A 18 3.81 5.14 7.69
N THR A 19 3.83 5.88 8.81
CA THR A 19 2.80 5.73 9.86
C THR A 19 1.41 6.12 9.34
N VAL A 20 1.29 7.25 8.63
CA VAL A 20 0.01 7.67 8.05
C VAL A 20 -0.49 6.66 7.01
N LEU A 21 0.40 6.17 6.14
CA LEU A 21 0.05 5.13 5.17
C LEU A 21 -0.40 3.84 5.84
N PHE A 22 0.31 3.40 6.88
CA PHE A 22 -0.08 2.22 7.65
C PHE A 22 -1.48 2.40 8.27
N ILE A 23 -1.80 3.56 8.82
CA ILE A 23 -3.13 3.84 9.38
C ILE A 23 -4.21 3.75 8.29
N ILE A 24 -3.96 4.30 7.10
CA ILE A 24 -4.90 4.24 5.97
C ILE A 24 -5.09 2.79 5.50
N LEU A 25 -4.00 2.02 5.39
CA LEU A 25 -4.02 0.61 5.02
C LEU A 25 -4.77 -0.24 6.05
N ALA A 26 -4.50 -0.01 7.33
CA ALA A 26 -5.19 -0.71 8.43
C ALA A 26 -6.68 -0.38 8.40
N TYR A 27 -7.05 0.91 8.31
CA TYR A 27 -8.44 1.33 8.25
C TYR A 27 -9.21 0.69 7.09
N THR A 28 -8.62 0.70 5.89
CA THR A 28 -9.26 0.11 4.69
C THR A 28 -9.34 -1.42 4.75
N ALA A 29 -8.32 -2.08 5.30
CA ALA A 29 -8.34 -3.52 5.54
C ALA A 29 -9.43 -3.91 6.55
N PHE A 30 -9.53 -3.20 7.68
CA PHE A 30 -10.56 -3.43 8.69
C PHE A 30 -11.97 -3.08 8.19
N SER A 31 -12.10 -1.99 7.42
CA SER A 31 -13.37 -1.60 6.80
C SER A 31 -13.89 -2.72 5.86
N ARG A 32 -13.04 -3.28 5.00
CA ARG A 32 -13.42 -4.40 4.13
C ARG A 32 -13.73 -5.70 4.87
N MET A 33 -13.06 -5.96 6.00
CA MET A 33 -13.40 -7.10 6.87
C MET A 33 -14.82 -6.96 7.44
N TYR A 34 -15.25 -5.73 7.74
CA TYR A 34 -16.59 -5.41 8.22
C TYR A 34 -17.67 -5.45 7.13
N PHE A 35 -17.30 -5.21 5.86
CA PHE A 35 -18.20 -5.16 4.69
C PHE A 35 -18.18 -6.43 3.81
N LYS A 36 -17.86 -7.61 4.36
CA LYS A 36 -18.13 -8.89 3.68
C LYS A 36 -19.65 -9.11 3.60
N GLY A 37 -20.28 -8.45 2.63
CA GLY A 37 -21.66 -8.67 2.24
C GLY A 37 -21.81 -10.03 1.58
N THR A 38 -22.96 -10.66 1.85
CA THR A 38 -23.42 -12.02 1.56
C THR A 38 -23.31 -12.51 0.10
N ASP A 39 -22.87 -11.65 -0.83
CA ASP A 39 -22.84 -11.88 -2.27
C ASP A 39 -21.43 -12.27 -2.81
N SER A 40 -20.40 -12.22 -1.95
CA SER A 40 -19.01 -12.54 -2.33
C SER A 40 -18.75 -14.04 -2.52
N GLU A 41 -19.55 -14.91 -1.89
CA GLU A 41 -19.35 -16.37 -1.95
C GLU A 41 -19.76 -16.99 -3.30
N GLU A 42 -20.75 -16.39 -3.99
CA GLU A 42 -21.24 -16.92 -5.28
C GLU A 42 -20.28 -16.62 -6.45
N ARG A 43 -19.59 -15.47 -6.41
CA ARG A 43 -18.55 -15.12 -7.41
C ARG A 43 -17.28 -15.92 -7.24
N GLU A 44 -17.01 -16.39 -6.02
CA GLU A 44 -15.77 -17.08 -5.66
C GLU A 44 -15.71 -18.53 -6.18
N LYS A 45 -16.87 -19.15 -6.44
CA LYS A 45 -17.01 -20.54 -6.92
C LYS A 45 -17.02 -20.71 -8.44
N ARG A 46 -17.03 -19.63 -9.22
CA ARG A 46 -17.10 -19.73 -10.69
C ARG A 46 -15.70 -19.96 -11.26
N ILE A 47 -15.39 -21.22 -11.57
CA ILE A 47 -14.17 -21.63 -12.30
C ILE A 47 -14.24 -20.99 -13.70
N VAL A 48 -13.27 -20.14 -14.04
CA VAL A 48 -13.29 -19.38 -15.32
C VAL A 48 -12.39 -20.03 -16.37
N HIS A 49 -11.37 -20.79 -15.96
CA HIS A 49 -10.46 -21.44 -16.89
C HIS A 49 -9.78 -22.67 -16.28
N THR A 50 -9.61 -23.73 -17.07
CA THR A 50 -8.87 -24.94 -16.68
C THR A 50 -7.70 -25.13 -17.63
N TYR A 51 -6.49 -25.13 -17.10
CA TYR A 51 -5.27 -25.37 -17.86
C TYR A 51 -5.01 -26.88 -18.02
N PRO A 52 -4.32 -27.31 -19.09
CA PRO A 52 -3.87 -28.69 -19.21
C PRO A 52 -2.96 -29.04 -18.02
N GLY A 53 -3.32 -30.08 -17.27
CA GLY A 53 -2.72 -30.40 -15.97
C GLY A 53 -3.67 -30.26 -14.77
N GLY A 54 -4.94 -29.88 -14.99
CA GLY A 54 -5.96 -29.83 -13.94
C GLY A 54 -5.87 -28.59 -13.03
N ILE A 55 -5.10 -27.58 -13.43
CA ILE A 55 -4.97 -26.32 -12.69
C ILE A 55 -6.16 -25.43 -13.06
N GLU A 56 -7.01 -25.15 -12.07
CA GLU A 56 -8.17 -24.27 -12.22
C GLU A 56 -7.81 -22.85 -11.84
N ALA A 57 -8.04 -21.91 -12.75
CA ALA A 57 -7.89 -20.48 -12.49
C ALA A 57 -9.23 -19.88 -12.05
N LYS A 58 -9.21 -19.33 -10.84
CA LYS A 58 -10.33 -18.62 -10.24
C LYS A 58 -10.20 -17.14 -10.53
N ASN A 59 -11.25 -16.54 -11.12
CA ASN A 59 -11.31 -15.10 -11.37
C ASN A 59 -11.62 -14.35 -10.06
N SER A 60 -10.62 -14.29 -9.18
CA SER A 60 -10.69 -13.56 -7.93
C SER A 60 -10.29 -12.11 -8.19
N PRO A 61 -11.06 -11.11 -7.75
CA PRO A 61 -10.63 -9.72 -7.87
C PRO A 61 -9.30 -9.53 -7.15
N PHE A 62 -8.41 -8.74 -7.75
CA PHE A 62 -7.09 -8.49 -7.17
C PHE A 62 -7.24 -7.89 -5.75
N PRO A 63 -6.49 -8.39 -4.75
CA PRO A 63 -6.69 -7.97 -3.37
C PRO A 63 -6.42 -6.46 -3.22
N LEU A 64 -7.45 -5.69 -2.84
CA LEU A 64 -7.32 -4.24 -2.77
C LEU A 64 -6.27 -3.79 -1.75
N PHE A 65 -6.04 -4.57 -0.69
CA PHE A 65 -4.97 -4.26 0.27
C PHE A 65 -3.59 -4.26 -0.41
N LEU A 66 -3.34 -5.17 -1.37
CA LEU A 66 -2.09 -5.18 -2.14
C LEU A 66 -1.98 -3.95 -3.02
N ILE A 67 -3.07 -3.53 -3.67
CA ILE A 67 -3.10 -2.29 -4.47
C ILE A 67 -2.76 -1.10 -3.59
N LEU A 68 -3.37 -1.00 -2.41
CA LEU A 68 -3.11 0.11 -1.50
C LEU A 68 -1.68 0.08 -0.96
N ILE A 69 -1.10 -1.10 -0.67
CA ILE A 69 0.30 -1.21 -0.26
C ILE A 69 1.21 -0.67 -1.36
N ILE A 70 0.99 -1.08 -2.61
CA ILE A 70 1.79 -0.65 -3.76
C ILE A 70 1.67 0.87 -3.95
N VAL A 71 0.43 1.40 -3.99
CA VAL A 71 0.18 2.83 -4.15
C VAL A 71 0.76 3.64 -2.99
N GLY A 72 0.58 3.16 -1.76
CA GLY A 72 1.13 3.80 -0.57
C GLY A 72 2.65 3.85 -0.59
N PHE A 73 3.30 2.75 -0.94
CA PHE A 73 4.75 2.70 -1.09
C PHE A 73 5.27 3.67 -2.17
N LEU A 74 4.61 3.70 -3.34
CA LEU A 74 4.98 4.64 -4.42
C LEU A 74 4.82 6.10 -3.98
N LEU A 75 3.69 6.44 -3.35
CA LEU A 75 3.47 7.79 -2.80
C LEU A 75 4.51 8.15 -1.75
N TRP A 76 4.83 7.23 -0.84
CA TRP A 76 5.88 7.43 0.16
C TRP A 76 7.23 7.73 -0.48
N ALA A 77 7.66 6.90 -1.44
CA ALA A 77 8.95 7.03 -2.10
C ALA A 77 9.07 8.39 -2.82
N ILE A 78 8.02 8.81 -3.52
CA ILE A 78 7.98 10.11 -4.22
C ILE A 78 8.04 11.26 -3.21
N LEU A 79 7.20 11.24 -2.18
CA LEU A 79 7.15 12.31 -1.17
C LEU A 79 8.45 12.39 -0.37
N TYR A 80 9.06 11.25 -0.04
CA TYR A 80 10.36 11.19 0.63
C TYR A 80 11.47 11.79 -0.26
N ALA A 81 11.52 11.40 -1.53
CA ALA A 81 12.49 11.95 -2.48
C ALA A 81 12.31 13.46 -2.69
N LEU A 82 11.08 13.93 -2.85
CA LEU A 82 10.77 15.36 -2.97
C LEU A 82 11.11 16.13 -1.69
N GLY A 83 10.75 15.59 -0.52
CA GLY A 83 11.04 16.23 0.76
C GLY A 83 12.54 16.41 0.99
N ILE A 84 13.35 15.39 0.71
CA ILE A 84 14.81 15.49 0.80
C ILE A 84 15.38 16.40 -0.28
N GLY A 85 14.92 16.27 -1.53
CA GLY A 85 15.41 17.07 -2.66
C GLY A 85 15.14 18.57 -2.49
N LEU A 86 13.92 18.95 -2.10
CA LEU A 86 13.54 20.36 -1.94
C LEU A 86 14.24 21.03 -0.75
N LEU A 87 14.48 20.29 0.33
CA LEU A 87 15.11 20.85 1.55
C LEU A 87 16.63 20.74 1.54
N GLY A 88 17.19 19.82 0.76
CA GLY A 88 18.62 19.72 0.47
C GLY A 88 19.14 20.72 -0.56
N VAL A 89 18.26 21.42 -1.30
CA VAL A 89 18.63 22.47 -2.27
C VAL A 89 18.91 23.83 -1.60
N LYS A 90 18.61 24.00 -0.31
CA LYS A 90 19.15 25.11 0.49
C LYS A 90 20.54 24.73 1.03
N ILE A 91 21.52 24.65 0.13
CA ILE A 91 22.94 24.77 0.48
C ILE A 91 23.41 26.12 -0.04
#